data_AF-A0A6G0VY81-F1
#
_entry.id   AF-A0A6G0VY81-F1
#
_cell.length_a   1.000
_cell.length_b   1.000
_cell.length_c   1.000
_cell.angle_alpha   90.00
_cell.angle_beta   90.00
_cell.angle_gamma   90.00
#
_symmetry.space_group_name_H-M   'P 1'
#
loop_
_entity.id
_entity.type
_entity.pdbx_description
1 polymer ?
#
loop_
_entity_poly.entity_id
_entity_poly.type
_entity_poly.pdbx_seq_one_letter_code
_entity_poly.pdbx_strand_id
1 'polypeptide(L)'
;METTVESKRTPNFTKQEEDALLQLVQKYKHILECKTTDSIQNRKKMNTWATVENEYNKNFEGIVFRTATVLKNKYLNIKKKLQKKIGDERSGIRGTGGGPYNKVEYNDSENLVSEILGEKRLGRQYSKYDDNNDQCFSRAQTPLDQMKITLPGGKIVSMEEAVTEEILYDAETSNIYSPEVDIFQDTVLVNNNISQSTQKNNDQFKPTVEKWSGNTTPLLRTKRKLCLTSQNDEEPIIPRKQKLNDQMSTWASGKLALAQLQETQYTQQHQLKLKIMKDESEARIVREDRLSKLQEKEVLLRIEILNLQKSKLLADL
;
A
#
# COMPACT_ATOMS: atom_id res chain seq x y z
N MET A 1 -10.90 40.56 -4.55
CA MET A 1 -10.84 39.85 -5.83
C MET A 1 -10.12 38.54 -5.58
N GLU A 2 -10.84 37.42 -5.54
CA GLU A 2 -10.19 36.10 -5.44
C GLU A 2 -9.81 35.64 -6.85
N THR A 3 -8.52 35.50 -7.10
CA THR A 3 -8.02 34.96 -8.36
C THR A 3 -8.14 33.43 -8.34
N THR A 4 -9.16 32.90 -9.00
CA THR A 4 -9.28 31.46 -9.28
C THR A 4 -8.17 31.03 -10.23
N VAL A 5 -7.01 30.69 -9.69
CA VAL A 5 -5.85 30.21 -10.47
C VAL A 5 -6.22 28.87 -11.10
N GLU A 6 -6.53 28.89 -12.40
CA GLU A 6 -6.78 27.68 -13.17
C GLU A 6 -5.55 26.76 -13.12
N SER A 7 -5.73 25.58 -12.52
CA SER A 7 -4.66 24.60 -12.32
C SER A 7 -4.28 23.97 -13.67
N LYS A 8 -3.38 24.64 -14.40
CA LYS A 8 -2.70 24.08 -15.57
C LYS A 8 -2.10 22.73 -15.17
N ARG A 9 -2.51 21.66 -15.83
CA ARG A 9 -2.02 20.30 -15.55
C ARG A 9 -0.49 20.29 -15.62
N THR A 10 0.15 19.89 -14.53
CA THR A 10 1.59 19.63 -14.52
C THR A 10 1.94 18.64 -15.63
N PRO A 11 3.02 18.84 -16.39
CA PRO A 11 3.41 17.92 -17.45
C PRO A 11 3.68 16.52 -16.87
N ASN A 12 3.58 15.49 -17.72
CA ASN A 12 3.92 14.13 -17.32
C ASN A 12 5.39 14.03 -16.88
N PHE A 13 5.74 12.95 -16.18
CA PHE A 13 7.12 12.61 -15.88
C PHE A 13 7.72 11.87 -17.08
N THR A 14 8.95 12.21 -17.45
CA THR A 14 9.80 11.44 -18.37
C THR A 14 10.48 10.28 -17.64
N LYS A 15 10.98 9.26 -18.37
CA LYS A 15 11.69 8.13 -17.73
C LYS A 15 12.92 8.59 -16.93
N GLN A 16 13.70 9.54 -17.47
CA GLN A 16 14.87 10.11 -16.81
C GLN A 16 14.52 10.83 -15.50
N GLU A 17 13.41 11.58 -15.46
CA GLU A 17 12.88 12.16 -14.22
C GLU A 17 12.46 11.08 -13.19
N GLU A 18 11.85 9.97 -13.65
CA GLU A 18 11.48 8.86 -12.76
C GLU A 18 12.70 8.17 -12.16
N ASP A 19 13.68 7.80 -12.99
CA ASP A 19 14.85 7.05 -12.53
C ASP A 19 15.73 7.92 -11.60
N ALA A 20 15.87 9.22 -11.86
CA ALA A 20 16.55 10.15 -10.96
C ALA A 20 15.80 10.35 -9.62
N LEU A 21 14.47 10.43 -9.64
CA LEU A 21 13.66 10.43 -8.40
C LEU A 21 13.89 9.14 -7.60
N LEU A 22 13.99 7.98 -8.26
CA LEU A 22 14.24 6.71 -7.59
C LEU A 22 15.64 6.63 -6.98
N GLN A 23 16.68 7.17 -7.63
CA GLN A 23 18.02 7.28 -7.07
C GLN A 23 18.03 8.14 -5.78
N LEU A 24 17.33 9.28 -5.79
CA LEU A 24 17.18 10.13 -4.60
C LEU A 24 16.41 9.42 -3.47
N VAL A 25 15.35 8.68 -3.79
CA VAL A 25 14.60 7.91 -2.79
C VAL A 25 15.42 6.73 -2.24
N GLN A 26 16.23 6.06 -3.05
CA GLN A 26 17.17 5.01 -2.65
C GLN A 26 18.21 5.55 -1.65
N LYS A 27 18.83 6.70 -1.95
CA LYS A 27 19.75 7.43 -1.04
C LYS A 27 19.12 7.69 0.34
N TYR A 28 17.85 8.10 0.37
CA TYR A 28 17.13 8.44 1.59
C TYR A 28 16.21 7.35 2.16
N LYS A 29 16.32 6.10 1.68
CA LYS A 29 15.36 5.02 1.99
C LYS A 29 15.18 4.73 3.48
N HIS A 30 16.26 4.86 4.25
CA HIS A 30 16.29 4.61 5.69
C HIS A 30 15.34 5.55 6.50
N ILE A 31 15.08 6.78 6.02
CA ILE A 31 14.07 7.68 6.62
C ILE A 31 12.71 7.47 5.96
N LEU A 32 12.68 7.51 4.63
CA LEU A 32 11.43 7.55 3.84
C LEU A 32 10.58 6.28 4.02
N GLU A 33 11.22 5.12 3.98
CA GLU A 33 10.58 3.81 4.17
C GLU A 33 10.57 3.34 5.64
N CYS A 34 10.97 4.17 6.60
CA CYS A 34 10.89 3.80 8.02
C CYS A 34 9.44 3.49 8.45
N LYS A 35 9.23 2.36 9.13
CA LYS A 35 7.88 1.89 9.52
C LYS A 35 7.25 2.66 10.70
N THR A 36 8.03 3.38 11.51
CA THR A 36 7.46 4.08 12.69
C THR A 36 6.62 5.28 12.27
N THR A 37 5.57 5.53 13.05
CA THR A 37 4.48 6.50 12.79
C THR A 37 4.54 7.71 13.72
N ASP A 38 5.65 7.88 14.44
CA ASP A 38 5.87 8.93 15.44
C ASP A 38 5.80 10.33 14.82
N SER A 39 5.33 11.32 15.59
CA SER A 39 5.29 12.73 15.16
C SER A 39 6.68 13.24 14.72
N ILE A 40 7.73 12.85 15.46
CA ILE A 40 9.13 13.16 15.14
C ILE A 40 9.55 12.51 13.80
N GLN A 41 9.18 11.25 13.57
CA GLN A 41 9.55 10.55 12.34
C GLN A 41 8.75 11.04 11.13
N ASN A 42 7.49 11.44 11.31
CA ASN A 42 6.71 12.09 10.26
C ASN A 42 7.30 13.46 9.88
N ARG A 43 7.74 14.26 10.87
CA ARG A 43 8.47 15.52 10.61
C ARG A 43 9.80 15.26 9.89
N LYS A 44 10.58 14.26 10.31
CA LYS A 44 11.80 13.83 9.59
C LYS A 44 11.50 13.47 8.13
N LYS A 45 10.50 12.61 7.88
CA LYS A 45 10.04 12.23 6.53
C LYS A 45 9.64 13.45 5.68
N MET A 46 8.94 14.43 6.25
CA MET A 46 8.58 15.67 5.55
C MET A 46 9.82 16.50 5.19
N ASN A 47 10.74 16.71 6.13
CA ASN A 47 11.98 17.44 5.88
C ASN A 47 12.83 16.73 4.81
N THR A 48 12.93 15.40 4.84
CA THR A 48 13.63 14.61 3.81
C THR A 48 12.99 14.74 2.44
N TRP A 49 11.64 14.79 2.33
CA TRP A 49 10.99 15.06 1.05
C TRP A 49 11.28 16.48 0.52
N ALA A 50 11.42 17.49 1.39
CA ALA A 50 11.89 18.83 0.99
C ALA A 50 13.39 18.83 0.58
N THR A 51 14.23 17.99 1.20
CA THR A 51 15.62 17.76 0.73
C THR A 51 15.64 17.13 -0.66
N VAL A 52 14.80 16.12 -0.90
CA VAL A 52 14.65 15.48 -2.22
C VAL A 52 14.13 16.45 -3.27
N GLU A 53 13.17 17.33 -2.93
CA GLU A 53 12.72 18.43 -3.81
C GLU A 53 13.87 19.37 -4.19
N ASN A 54 14.68 19.79 -3.22
CA ASN A 54 15.82 20.68 -3.46
C ASN A 54 16.95 20.01 -4.27
N GLU A 55 17.24 18.72 -4.07
CA GLU A 55 18.22 18.00 -4.89
C GLU A 55 17.68 17.74 -6.31
N TYR A 56 16.42 17.32 -6.44
CA TYR A 56 15.77 17.08 -7.74
C TYR A 56 15.72 18.35 -8.60
N ASN A 57 15.23 19.46 -8.04
CA ASN A 57 15.06 20.71 -8.80
C ASN A 57 16.41 21.36 -9.18
N LYS A 58 17.50 21.06 -8.47
CA LYS A 58 18.87 21.43 -8.88
C LYS A 58 19.39 20.55 -10.02
N ASN A 59 19.14 19.25 -9.97
CA ASN A 59 19.58 18.30 -11.01
C ASN A 59 18.82 18.48 -12.34
N PHE A 60 17.64 19.12 -12.32
CA PHE A 60 16.79 19.38 -13.49
C PHE A 60 16.51 20.88 -13.71
N GLU A 61 17.48 21.73 -13.36
CA GLU A 61 17.37 23.19 -13.51
C GLU A 61 17.03 23.57 -14.96
N GLY A 62 15.99 24.41 -15.12
CA GLY A 62 15.48 24.87 -16.42
C GLY A 62 14.41 24.01 -17.09
N ILE A 63 14.09 22.80 -16.59
CA ILE A 63 13.06 21.92 -17.20
C ILE A 63 11.68 22.15 -16.56
N VAL A 64 11.39 21.54 -15.41
CA VAL A 64 10.11 21.66 -14.69
C VAL A 64 10.34 21.52 -13.20
N PHE A 65 10.04 22.56 -12.43
CA PHE A 65 10.06 22.48 -10.97
C PHE A 65 8.96 21.52 -10.46
N ARG A 66 9.33 20.58 -9.60
CA ARG A 66 8.42 19.60 -9.00
C ARG A 66 8.44 19.76 -7.48
N THR A 67 7.27 20.01 -6.88
CA THR A 67 7.13 20.08 -5.42
C THR A 67 7.28 18.70 -4.77
N ALA A 68 7.77 18.64 -3.53
CA ALA A 68 7.87 17.42 -2.72
C ALA A 68 6.59 16.59 -2.68
N THR A 69 5.42 17.22 -2.70
CA THR A 69 4.11 16.57 -2.78
C THR A 69 3.93 15.78 -4.08
N VAL A 70 4.34 16.34 -5.22
CA VAL A 70 4.27 15.72 -6.55
C VAL A 70 5.25 14.56 -6.65
N LEU A 71 6.51 14.77 -6.21
CA LEU A 71 7.55 13.72 -6.19
C LEU A 71 7.16 12.54 -5.30
N LYS A 72 6.68 12.82 -4.08
CA LYS A 72 6.14 11.81 -3.15
C LYS A 72 4.97 11.05 -3.75
N ASN A 73 4.01 11.74 -4.37
CA ASN A 73 2.85 11.09 -5.00
C ASN A 73 3.26 10.22 -6.20
N LYS A 74 4.25 10.66 -7.00
CA LYS A 74 4.81 9.87 -8.10
C LYS A 74 5.46 8.59 -7.59
N TYR A 75 6.34 8.67 -6.60
CA TYR A 75 6.95 7.48 -5.95
C TYR A 75 5.89 6.53 -5.38
N LEU A 76 4.91 7.04 -4.63
CA LEU A 76 3.83 6.23 -4.05
C LEU A 76 2.97 5.55 -5.14
N ASN A 77 2.80 6.15 -6.31
CA ASN A 77 2.08 5.54 -7.42
C ASN A 77 2.89 4.43 -8.12
N ILE A 78 4.21 4.59 -8.29
CA ILE A 78 5.09 3.51 -8.79
C ILE A 78 5.07 2.34 -7.80
N LYS A 79 5.24 2.62 -6.50
CA LYS A 79 5.17 1.63 -5.41
C LYS A 79 3.84 0.85 -5.40
N LYS A 80 2.70 1.52 -5.58
CA LYS A 80 1.38 0.87 -5.69
C LYS A 80 1.27 -0.03 -6.92
N LYS A 81 1.79 0.40 -8.09
CA LYS A 81 1.81 -0.44 -9.32
C LYS A 81 2.62 -1.72 -9.10
N LEU A 82 3.84 -1.60 -8.56
CA LEU A 82 4.69 -2.74 -8.22
C LEU A 82 3.99 -3.70 -7.25
N GLN A 83 3.41 -3.16 -6.16
CA GLN A 83 2.68 -3.98 -5.17
C GLN A 83 1.47 -4.69 -5.79
N LYS A 84 0.79 -4.09 -6.77
CA LYS A 84 -0.27 -4.79 -7.53
C LYS A 84 0.31 -5.92 -8.38
N LYS A 85 1.33 -5.66 -9.21
CA LYS A 85 2.00 -6.70 -10.04
C LYS A 85 2.42 -7.92 -9.21
N ILE A 86 3.02 -7.70 -8.04
CA ILE A 86 3.47 -8.76 -7.12
C ILE A 86 2.27 -9.49 -6.46
N GLY A 87 1.18 -8.78 -6.19
CA GLY A 87 -0.08 -9.40 -5.73
C GLY A 87 -0.70 -10.30 -6.80
N ASP A 88 -0.75 -9.81 -8.04
CA ASP A 88 -1.27 -10.53 -9.20
C ASP A 88 -0.40 -11.80 -9.48
N GLU A 89 0.93 -11.66 -9.47
CA GLU A 89 1.91 -12.76 -9.57
C GLU A 89 1.69 -13.85 -8.51
N ARG A 90 1.62 -13.46 -7.24
CA ARG A 90 1.41 -14.38 -6.11
C ARG A 90 0.01 -15.02 -6.11
N SER A 91 -0.98 -14.37 -6.72
CA SER A 91 -2.30 -14.96 -6.93
C SER A 91 -2.30 -15.96 -8.09
N GLY A 92 -1.47 -15.76 -9.12
CA GLY A 92 -1.28 -16.72 -10.21
C GLY A 92 -0.62 -18.01 -9.73
N ILE A 93 0.48 -17.88 -8.96
CA ILE A 93 1.19 -19.01 -8.33
C ILE A 93 0.25 -19.85 -7.43
N ARG A 94 -0.72 -19.22 -6.77
CA ARG A 94 -1.69 -19.88 -5.86
C ARG A 94 -3.00 -20.31 -6.53
N GLY A 95 -3.05 -20.29 -7.86
CA GLY A 95 -4.22 -20.72 -8.63
C GLY A 95 -4.34 -22.25 -8.69
N THR A 96 -5.39 -22.83 -8.13
CA THR A 96 -5.67 -24.28 -8.13
C THR A 96 -6.12 -24.84 -9.49
N GLY A 97 -5.81 -24.16 -10.60
CA GLY A 97 -6.35 -24.42 -11.94
C GLY A 97 -5.47 -25.26 -12.87
N GLY A 98 -4.30 -25.72 -12.41
CA GLY A 98 -3.40 -26.61 -13.17
C GLY A 98 -2.69 -25.99 -14.38
N GLY A 99 -3.10 -24.81 -14.86
CA GLY A 99 -2.41 -24.09 -15.94
C GLY A 99 -1.11 -23.42 -15.48
N PRO A 100 -0.13 -23.23 -16.39
CA PRO A 100 1.12 -22.55 -16.07
C PRO A 100 0.87 -21.08 -15.69
N TYR A 101 1.60 -20.59 -14.68
CA TYR A 101 1.52 -19.18 -14.28
C TYR A 101 2.27 -18.29 -15.27
N ASN A 102 1.71 -17.12 -15.57
CA ASN A 102 2.39 -16.12 -16.42
C ASN A 102 3.54 -15.47 -15.64
N LYS A 103 4.77 -15.59 -16.16
CA LYS A 103 5.94 -14.89 -15.61
C LYS A 103 5.74 -13.38 -15.75
N VAL A 104 5.74 -12.65 -14.64
CA VAL A 104 5.55 -11.19 -14.64
C VAL A 104 6.89 -10.50 -14.88
N GLU A 105 6.97 -9.74 -15.97
CA GLU A 105 8.13 -8.89 -16.25
C GLU A 105 7.99 -7.51 -15.56
N TYR A 106 9.14 -6.97 -15.15
CA TYR A 106 9.26 -5.76 -14.36
C TYR A 106 10.14 -4.73 -15.08
N ASN A 107 9.64 -3.50 -15.18
CA ASN A 107 10.39 -2.40 -15.80
C ASN A 107 11.57 -2.00 -14.89
N ASP A 108 12.60 -1.37 -15.44
CA ASP A 108 13.79 -0.91 -14.68
C ASP A 108 13.42 -0.12 -13.40
N SER A 109 12.53 0.86 -13.56
CA SER A 109 12.02 1.70 -12.47
C SER A 109 11.16 0.92 -11.45
N GLU A 110 10.59 -0.23 -11.83
CA GLU A 110 9.89 -1.14 -10.92
C GLU A 110 10.88 -2.07 -10.18
N ASN A 111 11.93 -2.55 -10.87
CA ASN A 111 13.03 -3.32 -10.28
C ASN A 111 13.79 -2.50 -9.22
N LEU A 112 14.09 -1.23 -9.51
CA LEU A 112 14.66 -0.29 -8.54
C LEU A 112 13.77 -0.17 -7.30
N VAL A 113 12.45 0.04 -7.45
CA VAL A 113 11.53 0.13 -6.29
C VAL A 113 11.41 -1.21 -5.54
N SER A 114 11.54 -2.35 -6.23
CA SER A 114 11.65 -3.67 -5.60
C SER A 114 12.85 -3.74 -4.66
N GLU A 115 14.01 -3.24 -5.09
CA GLU A 115 15.26 -3.19 -4.32
C GLU A 115 15.22 -2.17 -3.15
N ILE A 116 14.58 -1.00 -3.33
CA ILE A 116 14.34 -0.04 -2.24
C ILE A 116 13.52 -0.68 -1.10
N LEU A 117 12.55 -1.54 -1.44
CA LEU A 117 11.63 -2.15 -0.48
C LEU A 117 12.17 -3.46 0.13
N GLY A 118 12.85 -4.28 -0.67
CA GLY A 118 13.36 -5.60 -0.31
C GLY A 118 12.28 -6.68 -0.20
N GLU A 119 12.65 -7.93 -0.47
CA GLU A 119 11.79 -9.12 -0.50
C GLU A 119 10.82 -9.23 0.69
N LYS A 120 11.31 -8.92 1.90
CA LYS A 120 10.56 -8.96 3.16
C LYS A 120 9.39 -7.97 3.23
N ARG A 121 9.41 -6.87 2.46
CA ARG A 121 8.24 -5.96 2.34
C ARG A 121 7.28 -6.38 1.23
N LEU A 122 7.77 -7.11 0.24
CA LEU A 122 7.01 -7.59 -0.91
C LEU A 122 6.31 -8.93 -0.63
N GLY A 123 6.76 -9.64 0.41
CA GLY A 123 6.27 -10.98 0.74
C GLY A 123 6.86 -12.05 -0.18
N ARG A 124 8.05 -11.82 -0.74
CA ARG A 124 8.86 -12.80 -1.49
C ARG A 124 9.74 -13.68 -0.59
N GLN A 125 9.49 -13.71 0.72
CA GLN A 125 10.28 -14.57 1.61
C GLN A 125 9.89 -16.04 1.44
N TYR A 126 10.80 -16.81 0.88
CA TYR A 126 10.69 -18.27 0.78
C TYR A 126 10.63 -18.88 2.20
N SER A 127 9.60 -19.68 2.47
CA SER A 127 9.62 -20.59 3.62
C SER A 127 10.16 -21.93 3.14
N LYS A 128 10.98 -22.59 3.97
CA LYS A 128 11.45 -23.96 3.71
C LYS A 128 10.33 -25.04 3.73
N TYR A 129 9.09 -24.62 3.97
CA TYR A 129 7.87 -25.43 3.96
C TYR A 129 6.78 -24.83 3.04
N ASP A 130 7.12 -23.93 2.11
CA ASP A 130 6.20 -23.48 1.04
C ASP A 130 6.60 -24.26 -0.23
N ASP A 131 5.65 -24.95 -0.87
CA ASP A 131 5.92 -25.83 -2.02
C ASP A 131 6.45 -25.05 -3.24
N ASN A 132 6.30 -23.73 -3.22
CA ASN A 132 6.78 -22.76 -4.21
C ASN A 132 8.29 -22.45 -4.08
N ASN A 133 9.10 -23.45 -3.69
CA ASN A 133 10.52 -23.28 -3.41
C ASN A 133 11.38 -23.93 -4.51
N ASP A 134 11.96 -23.12 -5.39
CA ASP A 134 12.77 -23.53 -6.56
C ASP A 134 14.00 -24.40 -6.21
N GLN A 135 14.36 -24.52 -4.93
CA GLN A 135 15.29 -25.53 -4.40
C GLN A 135 14.91 -26.97 -4.81
N CYS A 136 13.65 -27.26 -5.15
CA CYS A 136 13.26 -28.56 -5.69
C CYS A 136 13.90 -28.86 -7.06
N PHE A 137 14.09 -27.83 -7.92
CA PHE A 137 14.71 -27.99 -9.23
C PHE A 137 16.23 -28.21 -9.16
N SER A 138 16.94 -27.62 -8.19
CA SER A 138 18.39 -27.83 -8.06
C SER A 138 18.75 -29.27 -7.69
N ARG A 139 17.87 -29.99 -6.99
CA ARG A 139 18.01 -31.42 -6.71
C ARG A 139 17.70 -32.32 -7.92
N ALA A 140 17.03 -31.79 -8.95
CA ALA A 140 16.82 -32.48 -10.23
C ALA A 140 17.95 -32.21 -11.25
N GLN A 141 18.95 -31.40 -10.90
CA GLN A 141 20.09 -31.03 -11.76
C GLN A 141 21.40 -31.72 -11.40
N THR A 142 21.37 -32.77 -10.56
CA THR A 142 22.39 -33.82 -10.63
C THR A 142 22.19 -34.59 -11.94
N PRO A 143 23.19 -34.71 -12.82
CA PRO A 143 23.11 -35.59 -13.99
C PRO A 143 22.75 -37.03 -13.58
N LEU A 144 21.98 -37.74 -14.40
CA LEU A 144 21.58 -39.13 -14.09
C LEU A 144 22.81 -40.08 -13.99
N ASP A 145 23.92 -39.71 -14.64
CA ASP A 145 25.19 -40.43 -14.77
C ASP A 145 25.89 -40.80 -13.44
N GLN A 146 25.34 -40.42 -12.28
CA GLN A 146 25.93 -40.70 -10.96
C GLN A 146 25.05 -41.53 -10.02
N MET A 147 23.95 -42.14 -10.49
CA MET A 147 23.22 -43.15 -9.73
C MET A 147 23.94 -44.52 -9.72
N LYS A 148 25.05 -44.61 -8.97
CA LYS A 148 25.76 -45.89 -8.71
C LYS A 148 24.95 -46.75 -7.73
N ILE A 149 24.18 -47.69 -8.26
CA ILE A 149 23.49 -48.71 -7.47
C ILE A 149 24.52 -49.76 -7.00
N THR A 150 24.70 -49.90 -5.69
CA THR A 150 25.55 -50.94 -5.11
C THR A 150 24.70 -52.16 -4.75
N LEU A 151 24.89 -53.26 -5.47
CA LEU A 151 24.26 -54.54 -5.16
C LEU A 151 24.92 -55.23 -3.95
N PRO A 152 24.19 -56.05 -3.17
CA PRO A 152 24.77 -56.82 -2.08
C PRO A 152 25.84 -57.79 -2.62
N GLY A 153 27.10 -57.52 -2.28
CA GLY A 153 28.28 -58.12 -2.92
C GLY A 153 29.32 -57.09 -3.39
N GLY A 154 28.98 -55.80 -3.43
CA GLY A 154 29.94 -54.70 -3.58
C GLY A 154 30.44 -54.42 -5.00
N LYS A 155 29.87 -55.08 -6.02
CA LYS A 155 30.15 -54.77 -7.43
C LYS A 155 29.35 -53.53 -7.85
N ILE A 156 30.02 -52.60 -8.52
CA ILE A 156 29.45 -51.36 -9.09
C ILE A 156 29.35 -51.56 -10.60
N VAL A 157 28.22 -51.21 -11.20
CA VAL A 157 27.93 -51.34 -12.64
C VAL A 157 27.27 -50.06 -13.15
N SER A 158 27.55 -49.67 -14.40
CA SER A 158 26.90 -48.54 -15.09
C SER A 158 25.79 -49.03 -16.02
N MET A 159 24.74 -48.23 -16.21
CA MET A 159 23.51 -48.64 -16.91
C MET A 159 23.72 -49.01 -18.40
N GLU A 160 24.81 -48.54 -19.01
CA GLU A 160 25.11 -48.72 -20.44
C GLU A 160 25.53 -50.16 -20.81
N GLU A 161 26.01 -50.95 -19.84
CA GLU A 161 26.61 -52.27 -20.06
C GLU A 161 25.58 -53.43 -20.05
N ALA A 162 24.28 -53.10 -20.04
CA ALA A 162 23.18 -54.06 -19.84
C ALA A 162 22.27 -54.28 -21.07
N VAL A 163 22.64 -53.77 -22.25
CA VAL A 163 21.79 -53.80 -23.47
C VAL A 163 22.49 -54.50 -24.64
N THR A 164 23.04 -55.70 -24.39
CA THR A 164 23.46 -56.64 -25.45
C THR A 164 23.23 -58.10 -25.03
N GLU A 165 22.03 -58.62 -25.30
CA GLU A 165 21.86 -60.01 -25.76
C GLU A 165 20.53 -60.17 -26.52
N GLU A 166 20.43 -61.21 -27.34
CA GLU A 166 19.44 -61.34 -28.43
C GLU A 166 18.15 -62.05 -27.99
N ILE A 167 17.00 -61.65 -28.56
CA ILE A 167 16.02 -62.63 -29.11
C ILE A 167 15.47 -62.10 -30.44
N LEU A 168 15.69 -62.88 -31.50
CA LEU A 168 15.11 -62.75 -32.85
C LEU A 168 13.97 -63.77 -32.99
N TYR A 169 12.76 -63.39 -33.45
CA TYR A 169 11.81 -64.29 -34.15
C TYR A 169 10.73 -63.52 -34.96
N ASP A 170 10.90 -63.52 -36.28
CA ASP A 170 9.95 -63.81 -37.37
C ASP A 170 8.43 -63.49 -37.29
N ALA A 171 8.03 -62.54 -38.15
CA ALA A 171 7.09 -62.68 -39.29
C ALA A 171 5.63 -63.21 -39.19
N GLU A 172 4.77 -62.46 -39.89
CA GLU A 172 3.61 -62.88 -40.73
C GLU A 172 2.19 -63.19 -40.18
N THR A 173 1.19 -62.55 -40.83
CA THR A 173 -0.27 -62.82 -40.85
C THR A 173 -1.08 -62.57 -39.54
N SER A 174 -2.39 -62.28 -39.56
CA SER A 174 -3.35 -62.01 -40.66
C SER A 174 -4.42 -60.95 -40.28
N ASN A 175 -4.94 -60.28 -41.31
CA ASN A 175 -6.16 -59.46 -41.37
C ASN A 175 -7.40 -60.14 -40.74
N ILE A 176 -8.19 -59.41 -39.93
CA ILE A 176 -9.64 -59.65 -39.69
C ILE A 176 -10.40 -58.34 -39.35
N TYR A 177 -11.27 -57.96 -40.28
CA TYR A 177 -12.64 -57.43 -40.13
C TYR A 177 -12.99 -56.27 -39.15
N SER A 178 -13.37 -55.12 -39.73
CA SER A 178 -14.33 -54.16 -39.13
C SER A 178 -15.76 -54.44 -39.61
N PRO A 179 -16.79 -54.05 -38.84
CA PRO A 179 -18.07 -53.59 -39.37
C PRO A 179 -18.30 -52.09 -39.12
N GLU A 180 -18.90 -51.41 -40.10
CA GLU A 180 -19.20 -49.96 -40.08
C GLU A 180 -20.60 -49.66 -39.55
N VAL A 181 -20.79 -48.51 -38.89
CA VAL A 181 -22.01 -47.67 -38.98
C VAL A 181 -21.64 -46.19 -38.74
N ASP A 182 -21.56 -45.39 -39.81
CA ASP A 182 -22.36 -44.17 -40.10
C ASP A 182 -23.03 -43.37 -38.95
N ILE A 183 -23.32 -42.05 -38.97
CA ILE A 183 -23.17 -40.86 -39.87
C ILE A 183 -23.52 -39.65 -38.95
N PHE A 184 -23.07 -38.38 -39.02
CA PHE A 184 -22.25 -37.51 -39.91
C PHE A 184 -21.38 -36.58 -38.97
N GLN A 185 -20.60 -35.53 -39.31
CA GLN A 185 -20.63 -34.44 -40.31
C GLN A 185 -21.80 -33.42 -40.13
N ASP A 186 -21.82 -32.18 -40.64
CA ASP A 186 -21.03 -31.44 -41.66
C ASP A 186 -20.75 -29.99 -41.13
N THR A 187 -19.50 -29.51 -41.06
CA THR A 187 -18.74 -28.64 -42.00
C THR A 187 -18.71 -27.13 -41.67
N VAL A 188 -17.66 -26.46 -42.16
CA VAL A 188 -17.29 -25.05 -41.91
C VAL A 188 -17.52 -24.23 -43.18
N LEU A 189 -17.96 -22.97 -43.04
CA LEU A 189 -17.80 -21.96 -44.10
C LEU A 189 -17.11 -20.69 -43.59
N VAL A 190 -15.93 -20.44 -44.13
CA VAL A 190 -15.25 -19.13 -44.20
C VAL A 190 -15.60 -18.52 -45.56
N ASN A 191 -15.73 -17.19 -45.65
CA ASN A 191 -15.54 -16.49 -46.93
C ASN A 191 -15.14 -15.02 -46.74
N ASN A 192 -14.43 -14.47 -47.73
CA ASN A 192 -13.83 -13.14 -47.73
C ASN A 192 -14.22 -12.35 -48.99
N ASN A 193 -14.26 -11.01 -48.86
CA ASN A 193 -14.10 -9.98 -49.90
C ASN A 193 -15.08 -9.92 -51.09
N ILE A 194 -15.62 -8.71 -51.33
CA ILE A 194 -15.64 -8.00 -52.63
C ILE A 194 -15.99 -6.52 -52.36
N SER A 195 -15.72 -5.62 -53.32
CA SER A 195 -15.55 -4.18 -53.08
C SER A 195 -16.39 -3.27 -54.00
N GLN A 196 -16.52 -1.99 -53.60
CA GLN A 196 -16.89 -0.80 -54.41
C GLN A 196 -18.34 -0.70 -54.96
N SER A 197 -19.04 0.40 -54.63
CA SER A 197 -19.23 1.54 -55.58
C SER A 197 -20.04 2.69 -54.94
N THR A 198 -20.21 3.80 -55.67
CA THR A 198 -20.75 5.09 -55.20
C THR A 198 -22.24 5.30 -55.51
N GLN A 199 -22.95 6.07 -54.66
CA GLN A 199 -23.43 7.41 -55.03
C GLN A 199 -23.94 8.20 -53.80
N LYS A 200 -24.10 9.52 -53.98
CA LYS A 200 -24.67 10.44 -52.96
C LYS A 200 -26.18 10.55 -53.15
N ASN A 201 -26.92 10.72 -52.06
CA ASN A 201 -28.02 11.68 -51.99
C ASN A 201 -28.15 12.19 -50.55
N ASN A 202 -28.49 13.48 -50.40
CA ASN A 202 -28.95 14.03 -49.13
C ASN A 202 -30.42 13.67 -48.97
N ASP A 203 -30.81 13.08 -47.85
CA ASP A 203 -32.17 13.27 -47.35
C ASP A 203 -32.28 13.14 -45.82
N GLN A 204 -33.29 13.79 -45.24
CA GLN A 204 -33.23 14.28 -43.86
C GLN A 204 -33.80 13.31 -42.81
N PHE A 205 -33.16 12.15 -42.62
CA PHE A 205 -33.58 11.18 -41.59
C PHE A 205 -32.95 11.38 -40.21
N LYS A 206 -33.79 11.54 -39.18
CA LYS A 206 -33.39 11.49 -37.76
C LYS A 206 -33.05 10.03 -37.39
N PRO A 207 -31.93 9.76 -36.69
CA PRO A 207 -31.68 8.45 -36.12
C PRO A 207 -32.57 8.23 -34.88
N THR A 208 -33.63 7.44 -35.04
CA THR A 208 -34.34 6.86 -33.88
C THR A 208 -33.40 5.87 -33.20
N VAL A 209 -33.05 6.12 -31.93
CA VAL A 209 -32.12 5.24 -31.20
C VAL A 209 -32.83 3.95 -30.80
N GLU A 210 -32.71 2.93 -31.65
CA GLU A 210 -33.07 1.57 -31.27
C GLU A 210 -32.20 1.12 -30.11
N LYS A 211 -32.85 0.75 -29.00
CA LYS A 211 -32.16 0.14 -27.87
C LYS A 211 -31.71 -1.24 -28.29
N TRP A 212 -30.41 -1.51 -28.18
CA TRP A 212 -29.83 -2.84 -28.35
C TRP A 212 -30.50 -3.80 -27.35
N SER A 213 -31.46 -4.60 -27.82
CA SER A 213 -32.00 -5.71 -27.05
C SER A 213 -30.90 -6.77 -26.95
N GLY A 214 -30.62 -7.22 -25.73
CA GLY A 214 -29.48 -8.10 -25.48
C GLY A 214 -29.70 -9.46 -26.14
N ASN A 215 -28.85 -9.80 -27.12
CA ASN A 215 -28.78 -11.14 -27.70
C ASN A 215 -28.30 -12.15 -26.65
N THR A 216 -29.24 -12.65 -25.85
CA THR A 216 -29.04 -13.71 -24.85
C THR A 216 -30.32 -14.53 -24.80
N THR A 217 -30.29 -15.74 -25.34
CA THR A 217 -31.44 -16.63 -25.34
C THR A 217 -31.89 -16.93 -23.90
N PRO A 218 -33.20 -16.89 -23.60
CA PRO A 218 -33.69 -17.00 -22.21
C PRO A 218 -33.36 -18.35 -21.55
N LEU A 219 -33.05 -19.37 -22.36
CA LEU A 219 -32.68 -20.72 -21.95
C LEU A 219 -31.34 -20.81 -21.18
N LEU A 220 -30.45 -19.81 -21.31
CA LEU A 220 -29.14 -19.80 -20.63
C LEU A 220 -29.14 -19.12 -19.26
N ARG A 221 -30.30 -18.68 -18.74
CA ARG A 221 -30.39 -18.15 -17.37
C ARG A 221 -30.46 -19.28 -16.34
N THR A 222 -29.36 -19.48 -15.61
CA THR A 222 -29.38 -20.24 -14.36
C THR A 222 -30.42 -19.64 -13.41
N LYS A 223 -31.31 -20.49 -12.86
CA LYS A 223 -32.30 -20.05 -11.86
C LYS A 223 -31.54 -19.53 -10.64
N ARG A 224 -31.70 -18.24 -10.31
CA ARG A 224 -31.17 -17.67 -9.06
C ARG A 224 -31.74 -18.49 -7.90
N LYS A 225 -30.89 -19.03 -7.03
CA LYS A 225 -31.36 -19.66 -5.79
C LYS A 225 -32.11 -18.62 -4.96
N LEU A 226 -33.27 -19.00 -4.42
CA LEU A 226 -33.94 -18.19 -3.40
C LEU A 226 -33.01 -18.05 -2.20
N CYS A 227 -32.95 -16.86 -1.61
CA CYS A 227 -32.15 -16.65 -0.40
C CYS A 227 -32.81 -17.38 0.78
N LEU A 228 -32.01 -18.13 1.53
CA LEU A 228 -32.44 -18.80 2.75
C LEU A 228 -32.75 -17.73 3.80
N THR A 229 -34.03 -17.47 4.05
CA THR A 229 -34.50 -16.74 5.22
C THR A 229 -34.49 -17.69 6.40
N SER A 230 -33.68 -17.40 7.43
CA SER A 230 -33.90 -18.03 8.73
C SER A 230 -35.29 -17.65 9.22
N GLN A 231 -36.04 -18.62 9.75
CA GLN A 231 -37.13 -18.33 10.67
C GLN A 231 -36.52 -18.01 12.05
N ASN A 232 -37.34 -17.43 12.93
CA ASN A 232 -36.97 -16.86 14.23
C ASN A 232 -36.16 -15.55 14.06
N ASP A 233 -36.57 -14.38 14.53
CA ASP A 233 -37.56 -14.04 15.58
C ASP A 233 -38.52 -12.89 15.18
N GLU A 234 -39.56 -12.67 15.98
CA GLU A 234 -40.57 -11.60 15.85
C GLU A 234 -40.01 -10.21 16.24
N GLU A 235 -39.13 -9.63 15.40
CA GLU A 235 -38.94 -8.17 15.39
C GLU A 235 -39.92 -7.51 14.40
N PRO A 236 -40.56 -6.36 14.76
CA PRO A 236 -41.41 -5.63 13.83
C PRO A 236 -40.57 -5.17 12.62
N ILE A 237 -41.11 -5.35 11.41
CA ILE A 237 -40.38 -5.13 10.15
C ILE A 237 -40.18 -3.63 9.88
N ILE A 238 -39.22 -3.03 10.58
CA ILE A 238 -38.81 -1.63 10.38
C ILE A 238 -38.28 -1.48 8.95
N PRO A 239 -38.93 -0.67 8.08
CA PRO A 239 -38.51 -0.52 6.69
C PRO A 239 -37.07 -0.03 6.62
N ARG A 240 -36.26 -0.69 5.77
CA ARG A 240 -34.78 -0.59 5.70
C ARG A 240 -34.20 0.84 5.60
N LYS A 241 -34.99 1.84 5.25
CA LYS A 241 -34.63 3.27 5.26
C LYS A 241 -34.59 3.86 6.69
N GLN A 242 -35.50 3.48 7.59
CA GLN A 242 -35.52 3.94 8.98
C GLN A 242 -34.28 3.43 9.72
N LYS A 243 -33.99 2.11 9.67
CA LYS A 243 -32.78 1.51 10.28
C LYS A 243 -31.46 2.15 9.83
N LEU A 244 -31.40 2.72 8.61
CA LEU A 244 -30.27 3.52 8.13
C LEU A 244 -30.25 4.94 8.69
N ASN A 245 -31.41 5.61 8.82
CA ASN A 245 -31.51 6.91 9.50
C ASN A 245 -31.17 6.80 11.00
N ASP A 246 -31.55 5.72 11.68
CA ASP A 246 -31.25 5.50 13.09
C ASP A 246 -29.73 5.30 13.31
N GLN A 247 -29.08 4.58 12.40
CA GLN A 247 -27.61 4.47 12.35
C GLN A 247 -26.93 5.81 12.04
N MET A 248 -27.52 6.63 11.15
CA MET A 248 -27.03 7.98 10.87
C MET A 248 -27.16 8.91 12.10
N SER A 249 -28.28 8.81 12.82
CA SER A 249 -28.61 9.60 14.01
C SER A 249 -27.71 9.26 15.20
N THR A 250 -27.52 7.96 15.46
CA THR A 250 -26.59 7.48 16.51
C THR A 250 -25.12 7.81 16.20
N TRP A 251 -24.72 7.80 14.93
CA TRP A 251 -23.39 8.27 14.53
C TRP A 251 -23.23 9.79 14.67
N ALA A 252 -24.25 10.57 14.30
CA ALA A 252 -24.24 12.03 14.43
C ALA A 252 -24.20 12.47 15.89
N SER A 253 -25.01 11.88 16.77
CA SER A 253 -25.00 12.17 18.21
C SER A 253 -23.71 11.74 18.90
N GLY A 254 -23.16 10.57 18.56
CA GLY A 254 -21.84 10.12 19.04
C GLY A 254 -20.71 11.07 18.61
N LYS A 255 -20.76 11.59 17.38
CA LYS A 255 -19.78 12.59 16.88
C LYS A 255 -19.92 13.94 17.58
N LEU A 256 -21.16 14.39 17.85
CA LEU A 256 -21.42 15.62 18.61
C LEU A 256 -20.94 15.51 20.05
N ALA A 257 -21.23 14.40 20.73
CA ALA A 257 -20.78 14.13 22.10
C ALA A 257 -19.24 14.10 22.20
N LEU A 258 -18.54 13.55 21.19
CA LEU A 258 -17.08 13.57 21.13
C LEU A 258 -16.52 15.00 20.98
N ALA A 259 -17.16 15.86 20.17
CA ALA A 259 -16.77 17.26 20.04
C ALA A 259 -16.99 18.04 21.34
N GLN A 260 -18.14 17.86 21.99
CA GLN A 260 -18.46 18.44 23.30
C GLN A 260 -17.48 17.97 24.39
N LEU A 261 -17.03 16.72 24.34
CA LEU A 261 -16.00 16.21 25.25
C LEU A 261 -14.63 16.88 25.01
N GLN A 262 -14.28 17.18 23.76
CA GLN A 262 -13.04 17.90 23.43
C GLN A 262 -13.11 19.38 23.86
N GLU A 263 -14.25 20.05 23.68
CA GLU A 263 -14.47 21.43 24.12
C GLU A 263 -14.47 21.55 25.66
N THR A 264 -15.10 20.61 26.37
CA THR A 264 -15.08 20.57 27.84
C THR A 264 -13.67 20.25 28.38
N GLN A 265 -12.91 19.35 27.75
CA GLN A 265 -11.50 19.13 28.12
C GLN A 265 -10.64 20.38 27.88
N TYR A 266 -10.80 21.06 26.74
CA TYR A 266 -10.04 22.27 26.44
C TYR A 266 -10.37 23.42 27.41
N THR A 267 -11.65 23.64 27.71
CA THR A 267 -12.07 24.67 28.67
C THR A 267 -11.62 24.36 30.11
N GLN A 268 -11.65 23.10 30.55
CA GLN A 268 -11.07 22.68 31.83
C GLN A 268 -9.55 22.94 31.89
N GLN A 269 -8.80 22.58 30.86
CA GLN A 269 -7.36 22.86 30.79
C GLN A 269 -7.07 24.37 30.79
N HIS A 270 -7.89 25.17 30.09
CA HIS A 270 -7.78 26.63 30.09
C HIS A 270 -8.05 27.22 31.48
N GLN A 271 -9.11 26.80 32.16
CA GLN A 271 -9.43 27.22 33.53
C GLN A 271 -8.33 26.85 34.53
N LEU A 272 -7.79 25.63 34.45
CA LEU A 272 -6.65 25.20 35.27
C LEU A 272 -5.41 26.08 35.04
N LYS A 273 -5.09 26.38 33.78
CA LYS A 273 -3.96 27.26 33.42
C LYS A 273 -4.15 28.69 33.93
N LEU A 274 -5.36 29.25 33.84
CA LEU A 274 -5.68 30.56 34.40
C LEU A 274 -5.57 30.57 35.94
N LYS A 275 -6.03 29.50 36.61
CA LYS A 275 -5.88 29.38 38.06
C LYS A 275 -4.41 29.33 38.47
N ILE A 276 -3.60 28.47 37.84
CA ILE A 276 -2.15 28.38 38.11
C ILE A 276 -1.48 29.75 37.92
N MET A 277 -1.79 30.47 36.84
CA MET A 277 -1.26 31.81 36.59
C MET A 277 -1.64 32.83 37.68
N LYS A 278 -2.87 32.75 38.21
CA LYS A 278 -3.33 33.59 39.32
C LYS A 278 -2.62 33.23 40.62
N ASP A 279 -2.61 31.96 40.99
CA ASP A 279 -1.94 31.43 42.19
C ASP A 279 -0.43 31.76 42.18
N GLU A 280 0.24 31.68 41.02
CA GLU A 280 1.64 32.10 40.83
C GLU A 280 1.85 33.61 41.03
N SER A 281 0.90 34.44 40.58
CA SER A 281 0.97 35.90 40.70
C SER A 281 0.74 36.37 42.13
N GLU A 282 -0.23 35.79 42.85
CA GLU A 282 -0.46 36.02 44.27
C GLU A 282 0.75 35.58 45.11
N ALA A 283 1.29 34.39 44.82
CA ALA A 283 2.51 33.93 45.46
C ALA A 283 3.73 34.81 45.15
N ARG A 284 3.75 35.54 44.01
CA ARG A 284 4.82 36.51 43.71
C ARG A 284 4.71 37.73 44.63
N ILE A 285 3.52 38.33 44.73
CA ILE A 285 3.24 39.49 45.58
C ILE A 285 3.56 39.17 47.04
N VAL A 286 3.18 37.99 47.54
CA VAL A 286 3.48 37.56 48.93
C VAL A 286 4.99 37.35 49.18
N ARG A 287 5.77 36.90 48.18
CA ARG A 287 7.23 36.83 48.31
C ARG A 287 7.85 38.23 48.35
N GLU A 288 7.35 39.15 47.54
CA GLU A 288 7.86 40.52 47.42
C GLU A 288 7.58 41.33 48.71
N ASP A 289 6.35 41.30 49.22
CA ASP A 289 5.98 41.85 50.53
C ASP A 289 6.85 41.31 51.68
N ARG A 290 7.14 40.00 51.67
CA ARG A 290 8.02 39.37 52.66
C ARG A 290 9.48 39.84 52.52
N LEU A 291 9.96 40.13 51.30
CA LEU A 291 11.30 40.66 51.08
C LEU A 291 11.41 42.12 51.56
N SER A 292 10.42 42.97 51.25
CA SER A 292 10.37 44.36 51.77
C SER A 292 10.41 44.38 53.30
N LYS A 293 9.61 43.53 53.97
CA LYS A 293 9.59 43.40 55.44
C LYS A 293 10.88 42.82 56.04
N LEU A 294 11.74 42.20 55.24
CA LEU A 294 13.09 41.80 55.66
C LEU A 294 14.09 42.94 55.47
N GLN A 295 13.99 43.69 54.37
CA GLN A 295 14.82 44.89 54.12
C GLN A 295 14.55 46.00 55.15
N GLU A 296 13.29 46.26 55.51
CA GLU A 296 12.92 47.17 56.60
C GLU A 296 13.59 46.80 57.91
N LYS A 297 13.55 45.52 58.29
CA LYS A 297 14.21 45.01 59.50
C LYS A 297 15.73 45.12 59.43
N GLU A 298 16.33 44.87 58.26
CA GLU A 298 17.76 45.04 58.07
C GLU A 298 18.19 46.50 58.24
N VAL A 299 17.41 47.46 57.69
CA VAL A 299 17.65 48.90 57.87
C VAL A 299 17.52 49.31 59.33
N LEU A 300 16.50 48.82 60.05
CA LEU A 300 16.34 49.08 61.48
C LEU A 300 17.52 48.55 62.31
N LEU A 301 17.97 47.31 62.06
CA LEU A 301 19.13 46.73 62.73
C LEU A 301 20.44 47.49 62.42
N ARG A 302 20.62 47.96 61.18
CA ARG A 302 21.76 48.82 60.80
C ARG A 302 21.73 50.15 61.59
N ILE A 303 20.57 50.76 61.77
CA ILE A 303 20.40 51.99 62.57
C ILE A 303 20.69 51.72 64.06
N GLU A 304 20.20 50.61 64.61
CA GLU A 304 20.47 50.19 65.99
C GLU A 304 21.97 49.99 66.26
N ILE A 305 22.67 49.28 65.37
CA ILE A 305 24.12 49.08 65.46
C ILE A 305 24.88 50.41 65.43
N LEU A 306 24.50 51.36 64.55
CA LEU A 306 25.11 52.68 64.49
C LEU A 306 24.87 53.50 65.77
N ASN A 307 23.67 53.41 66.36
CA ASN A 307 23.35 54.05 67.62
C ASN A 307 24.18 53.48 68.78
N LEU A 308 24.34 52.15 68.85
CA LEU A 308 25.18 51.48 69.85
C LEU A 308 26.67 51.85 69.71
N GLN A 309 27.18 51.91 68.47
CA GLN A 309 28.55 52.38 68.20
C GLN A 309 28.74 53.83 68.64
N LYS A 310 27.78 54.72 68.33
CA LYS A 310 27.79 56.12 68.77
C LYS A 310 27.73 56.24 70.30
N SER A 311 26.87 55.48 70.98
CA SER A 311 26.78 55.53 72.44
C SER A 311 28.07 55.05 73.12
N LYS A 312 28.76 54.06 72.54
CA LYS A 312 30.06 53.62 73.03
C LYS A 312 31.12 54.71 72.87
N LEU A 313 31.23 55.32 71.68
CA LEU A 313 32.19 56.41 71.44
C LEU A 313 31.96 57.64 72.34
N LEU A 314 30.75 57.83 72.86
CA LEU A 314 30.41 58.88 73.83
C LEU A 314 30.61 58.46 75.30
N ALA A 315 30.95 57.19 75.57
CA ALA A 315 31.30 56.67 76.89
C ALA A 315 32.81 56.41 77.04
N ASP A 316 33.54 56.32 75.92
CA ASP A 316 35.00 56.25 75.83
C ASP A 316 35.65 57.68 75.76
N LEU A 317 34.91 58.75 76.12
CA LEU A 317 35.26 60.17 76.00
C LEU A 317 35.09 60.94 77.33
#